data_AF-A0A927UVI2-F1
#
_entry.id   AF-A0A927UVI2-F1
#
_cell.length_a   1.000
_cell.length_b   1.000
_cell.length_c   1.000
_cell.angle_alpha   90.00
_cell.angle_beta   90.00
_cell.angle_gamma   90.00
#
_symmetry.space_group_name_H-M   'P 1'
#
loop_
_entity.id
_entity.type
_entity.pdbx_description
1 polymer ?
#
loop_
_entity_poly.entity_id
_entity_poly.type
_entity_poly.pdbx_seq_one_letter_code
_entity_poly.pdbx_strand_id
1 'polypeptide(L)'
;MSIMEIRELRLHSGLSQRKFAEMFNIPIATLKDWEQGRRKPPVYVIGMIQTILENKGMLISEEYLKGCEERRKSVERALAIVLSATNGPDETFLGVLDDYIDGKISLEEIERRVNGLEYIQ
;
A
#
# COMPACT_ATOMS: atom_id res chain seq x y z
N MET A 1 13.35 -2.88 12.08
CA MET A 1 13.18 -3.30 10.67
C MET A 1 14.52 -3.74 10.14
N SER A 2 14.64 -4.99 9.70
CA SER A 2 15.72 -5.36 8.78
C SER A 2 15.46 -4.63 7.47
N ILE A 3 16.36 -3.76 7.03
CA ILE A 3 16.23 -3.06 5.75
C ILE A 3 16.62 -4.05 4.66
N MET A 4 15.66 -4.51 3.87
CA MET A 4 15.94 -5.34 2.70
C MET A 4 16.79 -4.57 1.69
N GLU A 5 17.69 -5.27 1.02
CA GLU A 5 18.47 -4.68 -0.06
C GLU A 5 17.60 -4.47 -1.31
N ILE A 6 17.94 -3.48 -2.14
CA ILE A 6 17.15 -3.15 -3.35
C ILE A 6 16.96 -4.36 -4.28
N ARG A 7 17.96 -5.24 -4.33
CA ARG A 7 17.93 -6.47 -5.12
C ARG A 7 16.86 -7.43 -4.61
N GLU A 8 16.74 -7.57 -3.29
CA GLU A 8 15.75 -8.44 -2.67
C GLU A 8 14.35 -7.91 -2.92
N LEU A 9 14.13 -6.59 -2.77
CA LEU A 9 12.85 -5.95 -3.08
C LEU A 9 12.40 -6.23 -4.51
N ARG A 10 13.31 -6.12 -5.49
CA ARG A 10 12.99 -6.47 -6.89
C ARG A 10 12.66 -7.95 -7.07
N LEU A 11 13.42 -8.83 -6.43
CA LEU A 11 13.19 -10.27 -6.57
C LEU A 11 11.82 -10.67 -6.00
N HIS A 12 11.43 -10.11 -4.85
CA HIS A 12 10.10 -10.33 -4.26
C HIS A 12 8.99 -9.82 -5.16
N SER A 13 9.18 -8.69 -5.84
CA SER A 13 8.18 -8.15 -6.77
C SER A 13 7.98 -8.98 -8.04
N GLY A 14 8.82 -10.00 -8.30
CA GLY A 14 8.78 -10.83 -9.52
C GLY A 14 9.17 -10.09 -10.80
N LEU A 15 9.70 -8.87 -10.71
CA LEU A 15 10.02 -8.04 -11.89
C LEU A 15 11.46 -8.24 -12.37
N SER A 16 11.64 -8.15 -13.69
CA SER A 16 12.98 -8.02 -14.27
C SER A 16 13.61 -6.68 -13.88
N GLN A 17 14.94 -6.57 -13.92
CA GLN A 17 15.66 -5.33 -13.61
C GLN A 17 15.14 -4.13 -14.43
N ARG A 18 14.85 -4.35 -15.72
CA ARG A 18 14.29 -3.32 -16.59
C ARG A 18 12.87 -2.89 -16.18
N LYS A 19 11.96 -3.84 -15.94
CA LYS A 19 10.58 -3.51 -15.52
C LYS A 19 10.53 -2.82 -14.16
N PHE A 20 11.42 -3.21 -13.24
CA PHE A 20 11.52 -2.58 -11.93
C PHE A 20 12.07 -1.14 -12.03
N ALA A 21 13.11 -0.94 -12.84
CA ALA A 21 13.66 0.37 -13.15
C ALA A 21 12.59 1.29 -13.78
N GLU A 22 11.81 0.78 -14.75
CA GLU A 22 10.68 1.48 -15.37
C GLU A 22 9.60 1.84 -14.33
N MET A 23 9.21 0.91 -13.47
CA MET A 23 8.14 1.13 -12.47
C MET A 23 8.45 2.28 -11.50
N PHE A 24 9.71 2.39 -11.07
CA PHE A 24 10.15 3.42 -10.12
C PHE A 24 10.80 4.63 -10.80
N ASN A 25 10.81 4.67 -12.14
CA ASN A 25 11.50 5.69 -12.93
C ASN A 25 12.97 5.88 -12.52
N ILE A 26 13.66 4.76 -12.23
CA ILE A 26 15.08 4.74 -11.90
C ILE A 26 15.84 4.37 -13.17
N PRO A 27 16.91 5.10 -13.56
CA PRO A 27 17.75 4.68 -14.67
C PRO A 27 18.28 3.25 -14.44
N ILE A 28 18.16 2.37 -15.43
CA ILE A 28 18.56 0.96 -15.29
C ILE A 28 20.02 0.79 -14.85
N ALA A 29 20.90 1.69 -15.29
CA ALA A 29 22.30 1.72 -14.87
C ALA A 29 22.46 2.02 -13.36
N THR A 30 21.65 2.94 -12.83
CA THR A 30 21.61 3.26 -11.40
C THR A 30 21.14 2.07 -10.58
N LEU A 31 20.06 1.41 -10.99
CA LEU A 31 19.58 0.20 -10.32
C LEU A 31 20.65 -0.90 -10.35
N LYS A 32 21.33 -1.09 -11.48
CA LYS A 32 22.42 -2.06 -11.61
C LYS A 32 23.60 -1.74 -10.69
N ASP A 33 23.99 -0.47 -10.57
CA ASP A 33 25.03 -0.04 -9.63
C ASP A 33 24.66 -0.32 -8.18
N TRP A 34 23.39 -0.12 -7.82
CA TRP A 34 22.88 -0.43 -6.48
C TRP A 34 22.87 -1.93 -6.21
N GLU A 35 22.32 -2.74 -7.11
CA GLU A 35 22.25 -4.20 -6.93
C GLU A 35 23.64 -4.89 -6.93
N GLN A 36 24.65 -4.24 -7.52
CA GLN A 36 26.03 -4.74 -7.56
C GLN A 36 26.89 -4.15 -6.44
N GLY A 37 26.32 -3.31 -5.56
CA GLY A 37 27.03 -2.70 -4.44
C GLY A 37 28.05 -1.62 -4.82
N ARG A 38 28.09 -1.19 -6.10
CA ARG A 38 28.97 -0.09 -6.54
C ARG A 38 28.55 1.26 -5.97
N ARG A 39 27.26 1.43 -5.74
CA ARG A 39 26.67 2.58 -5.06
C ARG A 39 25.64 2.09 -4.07
N LYS A 40 25.45 2.83 -2.96
CA LYS A 40 24.37 2.54 -2.02
C LYS A 40 23.17 3.45 -2.32
N PRO A 41 21.95 2.90 -2.48
CA PRO A 41 20.77 3.74 -2.53
C PRO A 41 20.59 4.46 -1.18
N PRO A 42 20.01 5.68 -1.17
CA PRO A 42 19.63 6.31 0.08
C PRO A 42 18.61 5.46 0.84
N VAL A 43 18.71 5.43 2.17
CA VAL A 43 17.84 4.58 3.02
C VAL A 43 16.36 4.89 2.82
N TYR A 44 16.00 6.17 2.64
CA TYR A 44 14.61 6.56 2.40
C TYR A 44 14.05 6.02 1.07
N VAL A 45 14.90 5.84 0.04
CA VAL A 45 14.48 5.27 -1.25
C VAL A 45 14.11 3.81 -1.07
N ILE A 46 14.89 3.05 -0.29
CA ILE A 46 14.58 1.66 0.04
C ILE A 46 13.24 1.57 0.78
N GLY A 47 13.04 2.42 1.79
CA GLY A 47 11.78 2.46 2.55
C GLY A 47 10.58 2.77 1.66
N MET A 48 10.67 3.79 0.79
CA MET A 48 9.60 4.14 -0.15
C MET A 48 9.27 3.00 -1.11
N ILE A 49 10.29 2.35 -1.69
CA ILE A 49 10.11 1.22 -2.61
C ILE A 49 9.42 0.07 -1.89
N GLN A 50 9.85 -0.26 -0.67
CA GLN A 50 9.24 -1.32 0.13
C GLN A 50 7.75 -1.04 0.38
N THR A 51 7.40 0.15 0.86
CA THR A 51 6.00 0.55 1.10
C THR A 51 5.16 0.49 -0.17
N ILE A 52 5.70 0.93 -1.31
CA ILE A 52 4.97 0.87 -2.59
C ILE A 52 4.71 -0.58 -3.02
N LEU A 53 5.67 -1.48 -2.82
CA LEU A 53 5.50 -2.90 -3.15
C LEU A 53 4.48 -3.57 -2.24
N GLU A 54 4.49 -3.25 -0.94
CA GLU A 54 3.49 -3.72 0.02
C GLU A 54 2.08 -3.27 -0.38
N ASN A 55 1.89 -1.97 -0.63
CA ASN A 55 0.59 -1.42 -1.05
C ASN A 55 0.10 -1.97 -2.40
N LYS A 56 1.01 -2.44 -3.26
CA LYS A 56 0.66 -3.09 -4.53
C LYS A 56 0.41 -4.59 -4.39
N GLY A 57 0.51 -5.15 -3.18
CA GLY A 57 0.43 -6.59 -2.94
C GLY A 57 1.56 -7.39 -3.61
N MET A 58 2.63 -6.70 -4.04
CA MET A 58 3.81 -7.30 -4.69
C MET A 58 4.86 -7.75 -3.68
N LEU A 59 4.74 -7.28 -2.43
CA LEU A 59 5.50 -7.73 -1.29
C LEU A 59 4.50 -7.99 -0.16
N ILE A 60 4.41 -9.23 0.29
CA ILE A 60 3.54 -9.61 1.40
C ILE A 60 4.42 -9.81 2.62
N SER A 61 4.58 -8.76 3.43
CA SER A 61 5.24 -8.85 4.73
C SER A 61 4.25 -9.30 5.81
N GLU A 62 4.75 -9.87 6.90
CA GLU A 62 3.91 -10.17 8.09
C GLU A 62 3.26 -8.89 8.61
N GLU A 63 3.97 -7.76 8.59
CA GLU A 63 3.46 -6.45 8.94
C GLU A 63 2.32 -5.99 8.01
N TYR A 64 2.46 -6.17 6.69
CA TYR A 64 1.39 -5.86 5.72
C TYR A 64 0.14 -6.70 5.99
N LEU A 65 0.29 -8.02 6.18
CA LEU A 65 -0.82 -8.91 6.49
C LEU A 65 -1.52 -8.54 7.79
N LYS A 66 -0.74 -8.21 8.83
CA LYS A 66 -1.28 -7.73 10.10
C LYS A 66 -2.06 -6.43 9.93
N GLY A 67 -1.54 -5.49 9.14
CA GLY A 67 -2.24 -4.24 8.81
C GLY A 67 -3.56 -4.49 8.06
N CYS A 68 -3.56 -5.37 7.06
CA CYS A 68 -4.79 -5.77 6.35
C CYS A 68 -5.83 -6.38 7.31
N GLU A 69 -5.39 -7.26 8.21
CA GLU A 69 -6.26 -7.90 9.19
C GLU A 69 -6.85 -6.90 10.19
N GLU A 70 -6.08 -5.90 10.62
CA GLU A 70 -6.55 -4.80 11.47
C GLU A 70 -7.58 -3.92 10.74
N ARG A 71 -7.30 -3.54 9.49
CA ARG A 71 -8.25 -2.78 8.64
C ARG A 71 -9.53 -3.57 8.40
N ARG A 72 -9.42 -4.86 8.09
CA ARG A 72 -10.56 -5.78 7.92
C ARG A 72 -11.45 -5.80 9.16
N LYS A 73 -10.87 -5.98 10.35
CA LYS A 73 -11.61 -5.95 11.63
C LYS A 73 -12.29 -4.61 11.88
N SER A 74 -11.64 -3.50 11.52
CA SER A 74 -12.25 -2.17 11.60
C SER A 74 -13.48 -2.05 10.69
N VAL A 75 -13.36 -2.50 9.44
CA VAL A 75 -14.48 -2.51 8.48
C VAL A 75 -15.62 -3.40 8.96
N GLU A 76 -15.34 -4.62 9.44
CA GLU A 76 -16.38 -5.53 9.94
C GLU A 76 -17.21 -4.91 11.06
N ARG A 77 -16.56 -4.19 11.99
CA ARG A 77 -17.26 -3.47 13.07
C ARG A 77 -18.13 -2.33 12.52
N ALA A 78 -17.59 -1.53 11.60
CA ALA A 78 -18.33 -0.43 11.00
C ALA A 78 -19.56 -0.94 10.21
N LEU A 79 -19.38 -1.98 9.38
CA LEU A 79 -20.47 -2.59 8.63
C LEU A 79 -21.54 -3.19 9.55
N ALA A 80 -21.17 -3.85 10.65
CA ALA A 80 -22.15 -4.37 11.61
C ALA A 80 -23.04 -3.25 12.18
N ILE A 81 -22.48 -2.08 12.46
CA ILE A 81 -23.23 -0.91 12.90
C ILE A 81 -24.13 -0.39 11.78
N VAL A 82 -23.58 -0.18 10.57
CA VAL A 82 -24.35 0.37 9.43
C VAL A 82 -25.51 -0.55 9.06
N LEU A 83 -25.28 -1.86 8.96
CA LEU A 83 -26.30 -2.85 8.62
C LEU A 83 -27.39 -2.99 9.69
N SER A 84 -27.07 -2.73 10.97
CA SER A 84 -28.07 -2.78 12.04
C SER A 84 -28.84 -1.45 12.21
N ALA A 85 -28.25 -0.32 11.83
CA ALA A 85 -28.81 1.01 12.03
C ALA A 85 -29.43 1.64 10.78
N THR A 86 -29.15 1.11 9.59
CA THR A 86 -29.55 1.69 8.29
C THR A 86 -29.99 0.59 7.31
N ASN A 87 -30.44 0.96 6.11
CA ASN A 87 -30.72 0.02 5.01
C ASN A 87 -29.44 -0.55 4.35
N GLY A 88 -28.29 -0.40 5.00
CA GLY A 88 -27.00 -0.86 4.53
C GLY A 88 -26.20 0.21 3.78
N PRO A 89 -24.93 -0.11 3.46
CA PRO A 89 -24.06 0.77 2.70
C PRO A 89 -24.47 0.88 1.23
N ASP A 90 -24.34 2.08 0.64
CA ASP A 90 -24.49 2.29 -0.79
C ASP A 90 -23.19 2.00 -1.58
N GLU A 91 -23.28 1.98 -2.90
CA GLU A 91 -22.17 1.62 -3.80
C GLU A 91 -20.98 2.59 -3.69
N THR A 92 -21.25 3.88 -3.45
CA THR A 92 -20.20 4.90 -3.31
C THR A 92 -19.37 4.64 -2.05
N PHE A 93 -20.03 4.34 -0.93
CA PHE A 93 -19.35 4.02 0.32
C PHE A 93 -18.59 2.69 0.23
N LEU A 94 -19.14 1.68 -0.44
CA LEU A 94 -18.46 0.39 -0.64
C LEU A 94 -17.14 0.56 -1.41
N GLY A 95 -17.11 1.41 -2.45
CA GLY A 95 -15.87 1.69 -3.18
C GLY A 95 -14.78 2.32 -2.31
N VAL A 96 -15.14 3.20 -1.37
CA VAL A 96 -14.20 3.80 -0.41
C VAL A 96 -13.69 2.76 0.58
N LEU A 97 -14.54 1.82 1.02
CA LEU A 97 -14.14 0.73 1.89
C LEU A 97 -13.16 -0.23 1.21
N ASP A 98 -13.37 -0.55 -0.07
CA ASP A 98 -12.43 -1.38 -0.83
C ASP A 98 -11.05 -0.72 -0.89
N ASP A 99 -11.00 0.58 -1.17
CA ASP A 99 -9.74 1.34 -1.18
C ASP A 99 -9.06 1.39 0.20
N TYR A 100 -9.84 1.42 1.28
CA TYR A 100 -9.31 1.32 2.65
C TYR A 100 -8.76 -0.07 2.96
N ILE A 101 -9.50 -1.13 2.64
CA ILE A 101 -9.07 -2.52 2.86
C ILE A 101 -7.76 -2.78 2.13
N ASP A 102 -7.68 -2.35 0.87
CA ASP A 102 -6.49 -2.41 0.02
C ASP A 102 -5.34 -1.52 0.51
N GLY A 103 -5.57 -0.66 1.51
CA GLY A 103 -4.57 0.25 2.05
C GLY A 103 -4.20 1.41 1.13
N LYS A 104 -5.02 1.69 0.10
CA LYS A 104 -4.82 2.83 -0.82
C LYS A 104 -5.14 4.17 -0.16
N ILE A 105 -6.04 4.17 0.83
CA ILE A 105 -6.37 5.33 1.67
C ILE A 105 -6.27 4.97 3.15
N SER A 106 -5.94 5.95 4.00
CA SER A 106 -5.92 5.78 5.46
C SER A 106 -7.30 6.05 6.08
N LEU A 107 -7.50 5.59 7.32
CA LEU A 107 -8.72 5.92 8.07
C LEU A 107 -8.85 7.43 8.30
N GLU A 108 -7.74 8.09 8.60
CA GLU A 108 -7.67 9.55 8.76
C GLU A 108 -8.07 10.29 7.48
N GLU A 109 -7.69 9.77 6.31
CA GLU A 109 -8.12 10.31 5.03
C GLU A 109 -9.63 10.13 4.82
N ILE A 110 -10.21 8.98 5.21
CA ILE A 110 -11.66 8.77 5.15
C ILE A 110 -12.39 9.76 6.05
N GLU A 111 -11.95 9.89 7.31
CA GLU A 111 -12.54 10.82 8.28
C GLU A 111 -12.47 12.27 7.77
N ARG A 112 -11.34 12.67 7.18
CA ARG A 112 -11.17 13.99 6.56
C ARG A 112 -12.19 14.22 5.46
N ARG A 113 -12.38 13.25 4.55
CA ARG A 113 -13.31 13.37 3.43
C ARG A 113 -14.78 13.37 3.87
N VAL A 114 -15.13 12.56 4.87
CA VAL A 114 -16.47 12.57 5.48
C VAL A 114 -16.76 13.92 6.14
N ASN A 115 -15.82 14.45 6.92
CA ASN A 115 -15.96 15.77 7.55
C ASN A 115 -16.03 16.91 6.52
N GLY A 116 -15.36 16.74 5.38
CA GLY A 116 -15.44 17.64 4.23
C GLY A 116 -16.74 17.52 3.42
N LEU A 117 -17.65 16.61 3.80
CA LEU A 117 -18.89 16.30 3.09
C LEU A 117 -18.67 15.86 1.63
N GLU A 118 -17.48 15.32 1.31
CA GLU A 118 -17.12 14.94 -0.06
C GLU A 118 -17.95 13.75 -0.60
N TYR A 119 -18.65 13.05 0.29
CA TYR A 119 -19.48 11.87 -0.03
C TYR A 119 -20.98 12.12 0.06
N ILE A 120 -21.40 13.35 0.34
CA ILE A 120 -22.82 13.72 0.41
C ILE A 120 -23.15 14.56 -0.82
N GLN A 121 -23.85 13.95 -1.79
CA GLN A 121 -24.54 14.67 -2.88
C GLN A 121 -26.03 14.79 -2.57
#